data_AF-A0A7K1UZ22-F1
#
_entry.id   AF-A0A7K1UZ22-F1
#
_cell.length_a   1.000
_cell.length_b   1.000
_cell.length_c   1.000
_cell.angle_alpha   90.00
_cell.angle_beta   90.00
_cell.angle_gamma   90.00
#
_symmetry.space_group_name_H-M   'P 1'
#
loop_
_entity.id
_entity.type
_entity.pdbx_description
1 polymer ?
#
loop_
_entity_poly.entity_id
_entity_poly.type
_entity_poly.pdbx_seq_one_letter_code
_entity_poly.pdbx_strand_id
1 'polypeptide(L)'
;MTTPVLSAAVRELPALGEQIAETARPYIGDGLVLEVATGLDTADSNGYRDMVRTWRSPVRLLLLSIPDAAAAGDAYDDWVHWIAGGGLLAIADNEPLHTRALASGKFRDLGTVADLHLLQRIAACN
;
A
#
# COMPACT_ATOMS: atom_id res chain seq x y z
N MET A 1 22.93 -7.73 8.11
CA MET A 1 21.94 -6.93 7.35
C MET A 1 21.01 -6.31 8.38
N THR A 2 20.88 -4.98 8.37
CA THR A 2 20.01 -4.26 9.30
C THR A 2 18.60 -4.29 8.73
N THR A 3 17.63 -4.83 9.46
CA THR A 3 16.22 -4.80 9.06
C THR A 3 15.76 -3.34 9.00
N PRO A 4 15.22 -2.86 7.87
CA PRO A 4 14.75 -1.48 7.78
C PRO A 4 13.56 -1.28 8.72
N VAL A 5 13.47 -0.10 9.31
CA VAL A 5 12.34 0.29 10.14
C VAL A 5 11.21 0.73 9.23
N LEU A 6 10.00 0.25 9.52
CA LEU A 6 8.79 0.63 8.79
C LEU A 6 8.02 1.68 9.57
N SER A 7 7.35 2.56 8.83
CA SER A 7 6.39 3.53 9.33
C SER A 7 5.13 3.44 8.48
N ALA A 8 3.97 3.69 9.08
CA ALA A 8 2.70 3.70 8.37
C ALA A 8 1.90 4.94 8.77
N ALA A 9 1.32 5.62 7.78
CA ALA A 9 0.63 6.88 7.99
C ALA A 9 -0.60 7.00 7.10
N VAL A 10 -1.67 7.56 7.67
CA VAL A 10 -2.85 7.94 6.89
C VAL A 10 -2.53 9.20 6.10
N ARG A 11 -2.90 9.20 4.82
CA ARG A 11 -2.72 10.33 3.91
C ARG A 11 -4.05 10.80 3.34
N GLU A 12 -4.05 12.02 2.86
CA GLU A 12 -5.09 12.51 1.96
C GLU A 12 -4.69 12.21 0.52
N LEU A 13 -5.65 11.88 -0.34
CA LEU A 13 -5.38 11.55 -1.74
C LEU A 13 -4.58 12.64 -2.49
N PRO A 14 -4.85 13.95 -2.33
CA PRO A 14 -4.08 14.99 -3.00
C PRO A 14 -2.59 15.03 -2.59
N ALA A 15 -2.23 14.46 -1.44
CA ALA A 15 -0.85 14.41 -0.97
C ALA A 15 0.02 13.41 -1.77
N LEU A 16 -0.59 12.52 -2.57
CA LEU A 16 0.12 11.56 -3.40
C LEU A 16 0.63 12.13 -4.73
N GLY A 17 0.37 13.41 -5.01
CA GLY A 17 0.67 14.04 -6.29
C GLY A 17 -0.50 13.97 -7.27
N GLU A 18 -0.61 15.00 -8.13
CA GLU A 18 -1.80 15.24 -8.96
C GLU A 18 -2.14 14.07 -9.89
N GLN A 19 -1.15 13.52 -10.59
CA GLN A 19 -1.37 12.44 -11.57
C GLN A 19 -1.85 11.14 -10.91
N ILE A 20 -1.29 10.80 -9.74
CA ILE A 20 -1.70 9.63 -8.96
C ILE A 20 -3.10 9.85 -8.40
N ALA A 21 -3.37 11.04 -7.85
CA ALA A 21 -4.68 11.41 -7.33
C ALA A 21 -5.77 11.30 -8.40
N GLU A 22 -5.54 11.82 -9.60
CA GLU A 22 -6.49 11.74 -10.72
C GLU A 22 -6.77 10.30 -11.15
N THR A 23 -5.73 9.47 -11.26
CA THR A 23 -5.88 8.07 -11.68
C THR A 23 -6.61 7.24 -10.61
N ALA A 24 -6.34 7.52 -9.33
CA ALA A 24 -6.88 6.76 -8.21
C ALA A 24 -8.27 7.23 -7.76
N ARG A 25 -8.64 8.48 -8.04
CA ARG A 25 -9.93 9.10 -7.69
C ARG A 25 -11.17 8.23 -7.95
N PRO A 26 -11.36 7.56 -9.11
CA PRO A 26 -12.54 6.72 -9.33
C PRO A 26 -12.64 5.48 -8.43
N TYR A 27 -11.54 5.07 -7.79
CA TYR A 27 -11.48 3.87 -6.95
C TYR A 27 -11.55 4.19 -5.44
N ILE A 28 -11.17 5.42 -5.06
CA ILE A 28 -11.03 5.80 -3.66
C ILE A 28 -12.34 6.32 -3.07
N GLY A 29 -13.05 7.21 -3.79
CA GLY A 29 -14.16 7.96 -3.20
C GLY A 29 -13.70 8.72 -1.95
N ASP A 30 -14.46 8.63 -0.85
CA ASP A 30 -14.12 9.26 0.44
C ASP A 30 -13.30 8.35 1.38
N GLY A 31 -12.73 7.26 0.88
CA GLY A 31 -12.08 6.28 1.76
C GLY A 31 -10.59 6.54 2.04
N LEU A 32 -10.06 5.74 2.95
CA LEU A 32 -8.74 5.96 3.54
C LEU A 32 -7.60 5.61 2.59
N VAL A 33 -6.61 6.51 2.53
CA VAL A 33 -5.31 6.25 1.91
C VAL A 33 -4.30 5.95 3.02
N LEU A 34 -3.62 4.82 2.90
CA LEU A 34 -2.57 4.41 3.82
C LEU A 34 -1.25 4.30 3.08
N GLU A 35 -0.22 4.99 3.56
CA GLU A 35 1.15 4.88 3.08
C GLU A 35 1.98 4.09 4.08
N VAL A 36 2.77 3.14 3.59
CA VAL A 36 3.80 2.44 4.34
C VAL A 36 5.14 2.65 3.64
N ALA A 37 6.12 3.15 4.39
CA ALA A 37 7.44 3.48 3.88
C ALA A 37 8.53 3.12 4.89
N THR A 38 9.78 3.08 4.44
CA THR A 38 10.93 2.97 5.34
C THR A 38 11.03 4.23 6.21
N GLY A 39 10.89 4.07 7.52
CA GLY A 39 11.03 5.13 8.51
C GLY A 39 12.50 5.53 8.70
N LEU A 40 12.73 6.80 9.00
CA LEU A 40 14.07 7.35 9.29
C LEU A 40 14.47 7.19 10.77
N ASP A 41 13.52 6.89 11.66
CA ASP A 41 13.74 6.80 13.10
C ASP A 41 13.35 5.41 13.65
N THR A 42 14.29 4.75 14.32
CA THR A 42 14.09 3.48 15.01
C THR A 42 13.03 3.52 16.12
N ALA A 43 12.77 4.68 16.73
CA ALA A 43 11.72 4.83 17.74
C ALA A 43 10.31 4.57 17.19
N ASP A 44 10.12 4.77 15.88
CA ASP A 44 8.84 4.64 15.19
C ASP A 44 8.46 3.17 14.88
N SER A 45 9.38 2.22 15.09
CA SER A 45 9.09 0.78 14.93
C SER A 45 7.94 0.29 15.82
N ASN A 46 7.84 0.84 17.04
CA ASN A 46 6.74 0.51 17.94
C ASN A 46 5.41 1.10 17.45
N GLY A 47 5.45 2.29 16.86
CA GLY A 47 4.27 2.95 16.28
C GLY A 47 3.69 2.14 15.12
N TYR A 48 4.54 1.68 14.20
CA TYR A 48 4.11 0.80 13.12
C TYR A 48 3.40 -0.46 13.63
N ARG A 49 4.03 -1.18 14.58
CA ARG A 49 3.46 -2.43 15.12
C ARG A 49 2.17 -2.21 15.89
N ASP A 50 2.07 -1.12 16.65
CA ASP A 50 0.84 -0.77 17.36
C ASP A 50 -0.28 -0.44 16.38
N MET A 51 0.03 0.29 15.31
CA MET A 51 -0.95 0.61 14.26
C MET A 51 -1.44 -0.65 13.57
N VAL A 52 -0.56 -1.57 13.14
CA VAL A 52 -0.96 -2.87 12.55
C VAL A 52 -1.92 -3.64 13.49
N ARG A 53 -1.62 -3.65 14.80
CA ARG A 53 -2.43 -4.38 15.80
C ARG A 53 -3.79 -3.76 16.05
N THR A 54 -3.87 -2.43 16.03
CA THR A 54 -5.07 -1.68 16.41
C THR A 54 -5.95 -1.30 15.22
N TRP A 55 -5.43 -1.35 13.99
CA TRP A 55 -6.13 -0.92 12.79
C TRP A 55 -7.38 -1.74 12.48
N ARG A 56 -8.52 -1.09 12.25
CA ARG A 56 -9.79 -1.78 11.94
C ARG A 56 -10.57 -1.16 10.78
N SER A 57 -9.99 -0.18 10.09
CA SER A 57 -10.68 0.58 9.05
C SER A 57 -10.36 0.05 7.65
N PRO A 58 -11.34 -0.15 6.75
CA PRO A 58 -11.05 -0.52 5.38
C PRO A 58 -10.18 0.54 4.66
N VAL A 59 -9.15 0.10 3.95
CA VAL A 59 -8.25 0.95 3.18
C VAL A 59 -8.71 1.01 1.73
N ARG A 60 -8.81 2.20 1.13
CA ARG A 60 -9.15 2.36 -0.29
C ARG A 60 -7.93 2.46 -1.19
N LEU A 61 -6.81 2.98 -0.69
CA LEU A 61 -5.51 2.89 -1.36
C LEU A 61 -4.44 2.54 -0.35
N LEU A 62 -3.70 1.47 -0.58
CA LEU A 62 -2.47 1.13 0.13
C LEU A 62 -1.28 1.47 -0.76
N LEU A 63 -0.42 2.38 -0.33
CA LEU A 63 0.84 2.71 -0.99
C LEU A 63 2.00 2.07 -0.22
N LEU A 64 2.79 1.24 -0.91
CA LEU A 64 4.00 0.62 -0.37
C LEU A 64 5.23 1.22 -1.05
N SER A 65 5.93 2.08 -0.32
CA SER A 65 7.15 2.80 -0.75
C SER A 65 8.36 2.26 0.00
N ILE A 66 8.68 0.98 -0.23
CA ILE A 66 9.72 0.25 0.51
C ILE A 66 10.66 -0.44 -0.49
N PRO A 67 11.92 0.00 -0.63
CA PRO A 67 12.85 -0.58 -1.59
C PRO A 67 13.36 -1.97 -1.19
N ASP A 68 13.41 -2.27 0.11
CA ASP A 68 13.83 -3.59 0.60
C ASP A 68 12.73 -4.63 0.38
N ALA A 69 13.02 -5.67 -0.41
CA ALA A 69 12.02 -6.67 -0.80
C ALA A 69 11.47 -7.50 0.37
N ALA A 70 12.28 -7.79 1.38
CA ALA A 70 11.84 -8.56 2.54
C ALA A 70 10.86 -7.72 3.38
N ALA A 71 11.24 -6.48 3.71
CA ALA A 71 10.41 -5.57 4.47
C ALA A 71 9.14 -5.14 3.72
N ALA A 72 9.20 -4.98 2.40
CA ALA A 72 8.02 -4.74 1.57
C ALA A 72 7.09 -5.96 1.58
N GLY A 73 7.64 -7.17 1.60
CA GLY A 73 6.90 -8.42 1.77
C GLY A 73 6.17 -8.51 3.10
N ASP A 74 6.85 -8.17 4.20
CA ASP A 74 6.26 -8.12 5.54
C ASP A 74 5.14 -7.05 5.61
N ALA A 75 5.39 -5.85 5.11
CA ALA A 75 4.40 -4.78 5.05
C ALA A 75 3.18 -5.16 4.20
N TYR A 76 3.39 -5.85 3.09
CA TYR A 76 2.31 -6.36 2.28
C TYR A 76 1.44 -7.36 3.07
N ASP A 77 2.05 -8.30 3.78
CA ASP A 77 1.30 -9.29 4.55
C ASP A 77 0.51 -8.65 5.71
N ASP A 78 1.10 -7.64 6.36
CA ASP A 78 0.45 -6.86 7.42
C ASP A 78 -0.76 -6.05 6.93
N TRP A 79 -0.74 -5.52 5.70
CA TRP A 79 -1.69 -4.50 5.26
C TRP A 79 -2.63 -4.90 4.11
N VAL A 80 -2.22 -5.80 3.21
CA VAL A 80 -2.94 -6.07 1.95
C VAL A 80 -4.39 -6.50 2.18
N HIS A 81 -4.65 -7.23 3.26
CA HIS A 81 -5.97 -7.76 3.57
C HIS A 81 -6.98 -6.66 3.96
N TRP A 82 -6.52 -5.48 4.40
CA TRP A 82 -7.35 -4.32 4.72
C TRP A 82 -7.87 -3.55 3.50
N ILE A 83 -7.30 -3.77 2.31
CA ILE A 83 -7.73 -3.08 1.09
C ILE A 83 -9.18 -3.47 0.80
N ALA A 84 -10.12 -2.52 0.73
CA ALA A 84 -11.51 -2.83 0.42
C ALA A 84 -11.65 -3.40 -1.00
N GLY A 85 -12.72 -4.16 -1.27
CA GLY A 85 -13.06 -4.58 -2.63
C GLY A 85 -13.16 -3.39 -3.57
N GLY A 86 -12.49 -3.48 -4.72
CA GLY A 86 -12.38 -2.39 -5.70
C GLY A 86 -11.37 -1.28 -5.34
N GLY A 87 -10.74 -1.34 -4.16
CA GLY A 87 -9.65 -0.45 -3.75
C GLY A 87 -8.34 -0.76 -4.46
N LEU A 88 -7.31 0.01 -4.13
CA LEU A 88 -6.03 0.03 -4.83
C LEU A 88 -4.86 -0.40 -3.94
N LEU A 89 -3.88 -1.04 -4.58
CA LEU A 89 -2.53 -1.27 -4.10
C LEU A 89 -1.58 -0.53 -5.06
N ALA A 90 -0.78 0.40 -4.53
CA ALA A 90 0.27 1.09 -5.26
C ALA A 90 1.63 0.62 -4.73
N ILE A 91 2.55 0.27 -5.62
CA ILE A 91 3.88 -0.26 -5.27
C ILE A 91 4.93 0.61 -5.94
N ALA A 92 5.81 1.23 -5.14
CA ALA A 92 6.93 2.01 -5.64
C ALA A 92 8.19 1.15 -5.75
N ASP A 93 8.81 1.11 -6.93
CA ASP A 93 10.15 0.54 -7.18
C ASP A 93 10.42 -0.85 -6.57
N ASN A 94 9.41 -1.73 -6.53
CA ASN A 94 9.53 -3.07 -5.94
C ASN A 94 8.91 -4.16 -6.84
N GLU A 95 9.62 -4.51 -7.90
CA GLU A 95 9.20 -5.53 -8.88
C GLU A 95 8.92 -6.93 -8.30
N PRO A 96 9.69 -7.44 -7.33
CA PRO A 96 9.37 -8.72 -6.69
C PRO A 96 8.01 -8.69 -5.99
N LEU A 97 7.69 -7.59 -5.30
CA LEU A 97 6.41 -7.43 -4.64
C LEU A 97 5.26 -7.26 -5.65
N HIS A 98 5.46 -6.47 -6.71
CA HIS A 98 4.52 -6.33 -7.81
C HIS A 98 4.16 -7.69 -8.44
N THR A 99 5.18 -8.48 -8.76
CA THR A 99 5.02 -9.85 -9.28
C THR A 99 4.25 -10.73 -8.29
N ARG A 100 4.58 -10.68 -7.00
CA ARG A 100 3.88 -11.43 -5.94
C ARG A 100 2.40 -11.05 -5.85
N ALA A 101 2.09 -9.76 -5.93
CA ALA A 101 0.72 -9.27 -5.85
C ALA A 101 -0.12 -9.77 -7.04
N LEU A 102 0.42 -9.74 -8.26
CA LEU A 102 -0.23 -10.29 -9.45
C LEU A 102 -0.42 -11.81 -9.36
N ALA A 103 0.61 -12.53 -8.93
CA ALA A 103 0.57 -13.99 -8.78
C ALA A 103 -0.50 -14.46 -7.76
N SER A 104 -0.94 -13.59 -6.86
CA SER A 104 -2.02 -13.91 -5.91
C SER A 104 -3.40 -14.08 -6.57
N GLY A 105 -3.59 -13.59 -7.79
CA GLY A 105 -4.89 -13.58 -8.48
C GLY A 105 -5.96 -12.67 -7.86
N LYS A 106 -5.62 -11.94 -6.78
CA LYS A 106 -6.55 -11.03 -6.08
C LYS A 106 -6.53 -9.61 -6.65
N PHE A 107 -5.59 -9.33 -7.54
CA PHE A 107 -5.33 -8.02 -8.08
C PHE A 107 -5.37 -8.03 -9.60
N ARG A 108 -5.90 -6.96 -10.17
CA ARG A 108 -5.83 -6.64 -11.59
C ARG A 108 -4.87 -5.47 -11.78
N ASP A 109 -3.96 -5.60 -12.72
CA ASP A 109 -3.05 -4.51 -13.11
C ASP A 109 -3.80 -3.37 -13.82
N LEU A 110 -3.53 -2.12 -13.40
CA LEU A 110 -4.00 -0.90 -14.05
C LEU A 110 -2.88 -0.14 -14.78
N GLY A 111 -1.63 -0.61 -14.68
CA GLY A 111 -0.44 -0.02 -15.27
C GLY A 111 0.39 0.82 -14.29
N THR A 112 1.34 1.56 -14.84
CA THR A 112 2.28 2.38 -14.07
C THR A 112 1.93 3.86 -14.16
N VAL A 113 1.93 4.56 -13.02
CA VAL A 113 1.72 6.01 -12.93
C VAL A 113 2.75 6.62 -12.01
N ALA A 114 3.52 7.60 -12.51
CA ALA A 114 4.56 8.29 -11.74
C ALA A 114 5.46 7.30 -10.95
N ASP A 115 5.97 6.29 -11.66
CA ASP A 115 6.83 5.22 -11.14
C ASP A 115 6.18 4.25 -10.12
N LEU A 116 4.85 4.33 -9.95
CA LEU A 116 4.08 3.39 -9.13
C LEU A 116 3.36 2.38 -10.00
N HIS A 117 3.50 1.09 -9.69
CA HIS A 117 2.60 0.05 -10.21
C HIS A 117 1.26 0.14 -9.47
N LEU A 118 0.18 0.38 -10.21
CA LEU A 118 -1.16 0.53 -9.65
C LEU A 118 -1.99 -0.73 -9.92
N LEU A 119 -2.44 -1.37 -8.85
CA LEU A 119 -3.19 -2.62 -8.90
C LEU A 119 -4.57 -2.43 -8.23
N GLN A 120 -5.64 -2.86 -8.90
CA GLN A 120 -6.97 -2.88 -8.31
C GLN A 120 -7.23 -4.22 -7.61
N ARG A 121 -7.64 -4.18 -6.34
CA ARG A 121 -8.16 -5.36 -5.66
C ARG A 121 -9.48 -5.78 -6.29
N ILE A 122 -9.48 -6.96 -6.89
CA ILE A 122 -10.68 -7.56 -7.48
C ILE A 122 -11.66 -7.80 -6.34
N ALA A 123 -12.85 -7.22 -6.42
CA ALA A 123 -13.91 -7.54 -5.48
C ALA A 123 -14.20 -9.03 -5.63
N ALA A 124 -14.01 -9.81 -4.56
CA ALA A 124 -14.71 -11.07 -4.47
C ALA A 124 -16.19 -10.70 -4.46
N CYS A 125 -16.88 -10.92 -5.58
CA CYS A 125 -18.33 -10.93 -5.57
C CYS A 125 -18.73 -12.00 -4.53
N ASN A 126 -19.32 -11.56 -3.42
CA ASN A 126 -20.24 -12.39 -2.66
C ASN A 126 -21.64 -12.09 -3.18
#